data_AF-I7L8J7-F1
#
_entry.id   AF-I7L8J7-F1
#
_cell.length_a   1.000
_cell.length_b   1.000
_cell.length_c   1.000
_cell.angle_alpha   90.00
_cell.angle_beta   90.00
_cell.angle_gamma   90.00
#
_symmetry.space_group_name_H-M   'P 1'
#
loop_
_entity.id
_entity.type
_entity.pdbx_description
1 polymer ?
#
loop_
_entity_poly.entity_id
_entity_poly.type
_entity_poly.pdbx_seq_one_letter_code
_entity_poly.pdbx_strand_id
1 'polypeptide(L)'
;MLKGFRDFILRGNVIELSVAVVIGAAFTSIVEASTDNIVNPLVAALGGDGSEVEGLSVQLISGNSATIIDFGKVISAAINFLLVATVVYFILIAPMNKLAELKKKRLGVEAEEAEELPDDQHLLAEIRDLLKERAGELEEPSGRHSVPETAPQAGTADGPGAEDGKNS
;
A
#
# COMPACT_ATOMS: atom_id res chain seq x y z
N MET A 1 17.56 -18.15 -24.97
CA MET A 1 16.24 -17.49 -25.04
C MET A 1 15.26 -18.05 -24.00
N LEU A 2 14.87 -19.33 -24.06
CA LEU A 2 13.93 -19.92 -23.07
C LEU A 2 14.38 -19.78 -21.60
N LYS A 3 15.68 -19.94 -21.31
CA LYS A 3 16.21 -19.78 -19.94
C LYS A 3 16.09 -18.34 -19.43
N GLY A 4 16.47 -17.36 -20.25
CA GLY A 4 16.33 -15.94 -19.93
C GLY A 4 14.86 -15.46 -19.85
N PHE A 5 13.96 -16.06 -20.62
CA PHE A 5 12.52 -15.82 -20.50
C PHE A 5 11.97 -16.39 -19.19
N ARG A 6 12.37 -17.61 -18.81
CA ARG A 6 12.03 -18.20 -17.50
C ARG A 6 12.54 -17.33 -16.35
N ASP A 7 13.79 -16.87 -16.41
CA ASP A 7 14.39 -16.01 -15.38
C ASP A 7 13.74 -14.61 -15.32
N PHE A 8 13.11 -14.16 -16.41
CA PHE A 8 12.32 -12.93 -16.45
C PHE A 8 10.94 -13.10 -15.81
N ILE A 9 10.24 -14.19 -16.14
CA ILE A 9 8.93 -14.51 -15.56
C ILE A 9 9.07 -14.85 -14.07
N LEU A 10 10.09 -15.60 -13.66
CA LEU A 10 10.34 -15.93 -12.25
C LEU A 10 10.68 -14.72 -11.37
N ARG A 11 10.84 -13.53 -11.96
CA ARG A 11 10.92 -12.27 -11.23
C ARG A 11 9.50 -11.97 -10.72
N GLY A 12 9.23 -12.24 -9.44
CA GLY A 12 7.88 -12.25 -8.83
C GLY A 12 6.98 -11.06 -9.23
N ASN A 13 7.55 -9.85 -9.30
CA ASN A 13 6.86 -8.65 -9.76
C ASN A 13 6.16 -8.79 -11.13
N VAL A 14 6.71 -9.57 -12.08
CA VAL A 14 6.10 -9.76 -13.41
C VAL A 14 4.92 -10.72 -13.35
N ILE A 15 5.00 -11.79 -12.56
CA ILE A 15 3.92 -12.78 -12.41
C ILE A 15 2.72 -12.13 -11.74
N GLU A 16 2.93 -11.42 -10.63
CA GLU A 16 1.85 -10.77 -9.87
C GLU A 16 1.09 -9.76 -10.73
N LEU A 17 1.82 -8.88 -11.44
CA LEU A 17 1.22 -7.93 -12.37
C LEU A 17 0.49 -8.63 -13.52
N SER A 18 1.06 -9.69 -14.08
CA SER A 18 0.45 -10.43 -15.19
C SER A 18 -0.86 -11.11 -14.76
N VAL A 19 -0.88 -11.74 -13.58
CA VAL A 19 -2.07 -12.39 -13.02
C VAL A 19 -3.16 -11.36 -12.73
N ALA A 20 -2.80 -10.21 -12.14
CA ALA A 20 -3.74 -9.13 -11.88
C ALA A 20 -4.44 -8.64 -13.16
N VAL A 21 -3.68 -8.41 -14.24
CA VAL A 21 -4.23 -7.96 -15.53
C VAL A 21 -5.15 -9.01 -16.16
N VAL A 22 -4.74 -10.28 -16.16
CA VAL A 22 -5.53 -11.37 -16.76
C VAL A 22 -6.85 -11.57 -16.01
N ILE A 23 -6.82 -11.58 -14.67
CA ILE A 23 -8.03 -11.71 -13.85
C ILE A 23 -8.94 -10.49 -14.03
N GLY A 24 -8.36 -9.28 -14.05
CA GLY A 24 -9.12 -8.05 -14.29
C GLY A 24 -9.84 -8.08 -15.63
N ALA A 25 -9.16 -8.46 -16.71
CA ALA A 25 -9.76 -8.59 -18.03
C ALA A 25 -10.89 -9.63 -18.07
N ALA A 26 -10.66 -10.82 -17.50
CA ALA A 26 -11.66 -11.88 -17.46
C ALA A 26 -12.92 -11.46 -16.69
N PHE A 27 -12.75 -10.77 -15.56
CA PHE A 27 -13.86 -10.29 -14.76
C PHE A 27 -14.68 -9.22 -15.50
N THR A 28 -14.01 -8.25 -16.12
CA THR A 28 -14.67 -7.24 -16.95
C THR A 28 -15.52 -7.88 -18.04
N SER A 29 -15.01 -8.88 -18.76
CA SER A 29 -15.77 -9.59 -19.78
C SER A 29 -17.03 -10.29 -19.25
N ILE A 30 -17.00 -10.83 -18.03
CA ILE A 30 -18.19 -11.44 -17.40
C ILE A 30 -19.25 -10.38 -17.11
N VAL A 31 -18.83 -9.22 -16.60
CA VAL A 31 -19.77 -8.14 -16.30
C VAL A 31 -20.31 -7.53 -17.58
N GLU A 32 -19.47 -7.27 -18.59
CA GLU A 32 -19.90 -6.81 -19.92
C GLU A 32 -20.92 -7.78 -20.53
N ALA A 33 -20.63 -9.08 -20.54
CA ALA A 33 -21.58 -10.08 -21.03
C ALA A 33 -22.91 -10.05 -20.25
N SER A 34 -22.87 -9.85 -18.93
CA SER A 34 -24.08 -9.74 -18.12
C SER A 34 -24.87 -8.47 -18.43
N THR A 35 -24.19 -7.33 -18.59
CA THR A 35 -24.81 -6.06 -18.97
C THR A 35 -25.42 -6.18 -20.37
N ASP A 36 -24.67 -6.67 -21.35
CA ASP A 36 -25.09 -6.74 -22.75
C ASP A 36 -26.28 -7.67 -22.97
N ASN A 37 -26.35 -8.78 -22.23
CA ASN A 37 -27.40 -9.78 -22.42
C ASN A 37 -28.61 -9.59 -21.48
N ILE A 38 -28.48 -8.84 -20.38
CA ILE A 38 -29.56 -8.69 -19.40
C ILE A 38 -29.98 -7.22 -19.29
N VAL A 39 -29.03 -6.32 -19.08
CA VAL A 39 -29.31 -4.92 -18.77
C VAL A 39 -29.65 -4.13 -20.03
N ASN A 40 -28.84 -4.24 -21.10
CA ASN A 40 -29.09 -3.51 -22.34
C ASN A 40 -30.46 -3.85 -22.94
N PRO A 41 -30.92 -5.12 -22.98
CA PRO A 41 -32.28 -5.44 -23.43
C PRO A 41 -33.37 -4.86 -22.53
N LEU A 42 -33.18 -4.81 -21.22
CA LEU A 42 -34.12 -4.19 -20.29
C LEU A 42 -34.18 -2.67 -20.46
N VAL A 43 -33.04 -2.02 -20.64
CA VAL A 43 -32.94 -0.58 -20.90
C VAL A 43 -33.56 -0.24 -22.26
N ALA A 44 -33.29 -1.05 -23.29
CA ALA A 44 -33.93 -0.91 -24.60
C ALA A 44 -35.45 -1.12 -24.53
N ALA A 45 -35.92 -2.10 -23.76
CA ALA A 45 -37.36 -2.33 -23.56
C ALA A 45 -38.07 -1.14 -22.88
N LEU A 46 -37.36 -0.38 -22.03
CA LEU A 46 -37.89 0.83 -21.38
C LEU A 46 -37.70 2.10 -22.24
N GLY A 47 -36.72 2.10 -23.16
CA GLY A 47 -36.35 3.23 -24.01
C GLY A 47 -37.00 3.26 -25.40
N GLY A 48 -37.67 2.19 -25.83
CA GLY A 48 -38.04 1.99 -27.23
C GLY A 48 -36.93 1.26 -28.01
N ASP A 49 -37.29 0.67 -29.15
CA ASP A 49 -36.61 -0.44 -29.85
C ASP A 49 -35.06 -0.42 -29.84
N GLY A 50 -34.50 -1.63 -29.80
CA GLY A 50 -33.12 -1.97 -29.49
C GLY A 50 -32.05 -1.00 -30.00
N SER A 51 -31.13 -0.63 -29.12
CA SER A 51 -29.80 -0.09 -29.43
C SER A 51 -29.73 1.27 -30.17
N GLU A 52 -30.87 1.80 -30.58
CA GLU A 52 -31.03 3.13 -31.15
C GLU A 52 -32.17 3.78 -30.38
N VAL A 53 -31.85 4.71 -29.49
CA VAL A 53 -32.89 5.59 -28.92
C VAL A 53 -33.41 6.42 -30.10
N GLU A 54 -34.42 5.93 -30.81
CA GLU A 54 -35.04 6.61 -31.93
C GLU A 54 -35.48 8.01 -31.44
N GLY A 55 -34.78 9.04 -31.92
CA GLY A 55 -34.97 10.45 -31.52
C GLY A 55 -33.75 11.13 -30.88
N LEU A 56 -32.74 10.37 -30.44
CA LEU A 56 -31.49 10.90 -29.89
C LEU A 56 -30.27 10.53 -30.72
N SER A 57 -30.45 10.18 -32.00
CA SER A 57 -29.38 10.05 -32.96
C SER A 57 -29.41 11.21 -33.95
N VAL A 58 -28.35 12.02 -33.97
CA VAL A 58 -28.22 13.13 -34.93
C VAL A 58 -27.23 12.71 -36.01
N GLN A 59 -27.70 12.61 -37.24
CA GLN A 59 -26.85 12.37 -38.40
C GLN A 59 -26.32 13.73 -38.90
N LEU A 60 -25.02 13.98 -38.74
CA LEU A 60 -24.42 15.27 -39.09
C LEU A 60 -24.34 15.49 -40.61
N ILE A 61 -24.29 14.41 -41.41
CA ILE A 61 -24.25 14.44 -42.87
C ILE A 61 -25.27 13.44 -43.42
N SER A 62 -26.29 13.94 -44.12
CA SER A 62 -27.35 13.12 -44.72
C SER A 62 -26.76 12.06 -45.67
N GLY A 63 -26.98 10.78 -45.37
CA GLY A 63 -26.54 9.66 -46.21
C GLY A 63 -25.14 9.11 -45.89
N ASN A 64 -24.47 9.61 -44.85
CA ASN A 64 -23.23 9.02 -44.34
C ASN A 64 -23.47 8.32 -43.00
N SER A 65 -23.53 6.98 -43.04
CA SER A 65 -23.70 6.13 -41.86
C SER A 65 -22.57 6.28 -40.83
N ALA A 66 -21.40 6.83 -41.22
CA ALA A 66 -20.29 7.09 -40.31
C ALA A 66 -20.43 8.39 -39.50
N THR A 67 -21.46 9.21 -39.75
CA THR A 67 -21.66 10.50 -39.05
C THR A 67 -22.89 10.52 -38.14
N ILE A 68 -23.34 9.34 -37.71
CA ILE A 68 -24.43 9.18 -36.73
C ILE A 68 -23.84 9.31 -35.32
N ILE A 69 -24.27 10.33 -34.58
CA ILE A 69 -23.99 10.42 -33.14
C ILE A 69 -25.15 9.77 -32.41
N ASP A 70 -24.92 8.61 -31.80
CA ASP A 70 -25.91 7.86 -31.04
C ASP A 70 -25.73 8.10 -29.54
N PHE A 71 -26.56 8.97 -28.98
CA PHE A 71 -26.55 9.25 -27.56
C PHE A 71 -27.12 8.09 -26.71
N GLY A 72 -27.92 7.20 -27.31
CA GLY A 72 -28.43 6.00 -26.67
C GLY A 72 -27.31 5.02 -26.30
N LYS A 73 -26.34 4.85 -27.21
CA LYS A 73 -25.12 4.07 -26.94
C LYS A 73 -24.27 4.67 -25.82
N VAL A 74 -24.17 6.00 -25.75
CA VAL A 74 -23.43 6.69 -24.67
C VAL A 74 -24.09 6.48 -23.32
N ILE A 75 -25.42 6.60 -23.23
CA ILE A 75 -26.17 6.35 -21.99
C ILE A 75 -26.05 4.89 -21.58
N SER A 76 -26.17 3.96 -22.52
CA SER A 76 -26.01 2.53 -22.26
C SER A 76 -24.61 2.20 -21.74
N ALA A 77 -23.56 2.80 -22.34
CA ALA A 77 -22.19 2.66 -21.87
C ALA A 77 -21.99 3.24 -20.46
N ALA A 78 -22.62 4.37 -20.14
CA ALA A 78 -22.57 4.95 -18.79
C ALA A 78 -23.26 4.06 -17.75
N ILE A 79 -24.41 3.46 -18.09
CA ILE A 79 -25.11 2.49 -17.23
C ILE A 79 -24.23 1.25 -17.00
N ASN A 80 -23.61 0.72 -18.07
CA ASN A 80 -22.71 -0.42 -17.98
C ASN A 80 -21.51 -0.12 -17.05
N PHE A 81 -20.87 1.03 -17.24
CA PHE A 81 -19.77 1.47 -16.38
C PHE A 81 -20.19 1.52 -14.90
N LEU A 82 -21.37 2.09 -14.61
CA LEU A 82 -21.87 2.20 -13.25
C LEU A 82 -22.17 0.82 -12.64
N LEU A 83 -22.68 -0.13 -13.42
CA LEU A 83 -22.90 -1.49 -12.97
C LEU A 83 -21.60 -2.23 -12.67
N VAL A 84 -20.61 -2.17 -13.58
CA VAL A 84 -19.28 -2.74 -13.34
C VAL A 84 -18.67 -2.17 -12.07
N ALA A 85 -18.67 -0.84 -11.92
CA ALA A 85 -18.17 -0.18 -10.73
C ALA A 85 -18.90 -0.63 -9.45
N THR A 86 -20.22 -0.77 -9.51
CA THR A 86 -21.05 -1.23 -8.37
C THR A 86 -20.71 -2.66 -7.99
N VAL A 87 -20.61 -3.57 -8.95
CA VAL A 87 -20.29 -4.98 -8.70
C VAL A 87 -18.87 -5.12 -8.12
N VAL A 88 -17.88 -4.44 -8.73
CA VAL A 88 -16.50 -4.42 -8.21
C VAL A 88 -16.46 -3.86 -6.79
N TYR A 89 -17.17 -2.76 -6.54
CA TYR A 89 -17.22 -2.15 -5.21
C TYR A 89 -17.84 -3.10 -4.18
N PHE A 90 -18.99 -3.71 -4.48
CA PHE A 90 -19.66 -4.59 -3.51
C PHE A 90 -18.95 -5.93 -3.29
N ILE A 91 -18.31 -6.50 -4.31
CA ILE A 91 -17.67 -7.83 -4.21
C ILE A 91 -16.23 -7.74 -3.69
N LEU A 92 -15.47 -6.71 -4.06
CA LEU A 92 -14.05 -6.59 -3.68
C LEU A 92 -13.85 -5.53 -2.60
N ILE A 93 -14.27 -4.30 -2.86
CA ILE A 93 -13.93 -3.16 -2.00
C ILE A 93 -14.69 -3.19 -0.66
N ALA A 94 -15.99 -3.45 -0.68
CA ALA A 94 -16.84 -3.47 0.50
C ALA A 94 -16.42 -4.55 1.53
N PRO A 95 -16.17 -5.82 1.16
CA PRO A 95 -15.68 -6.81 2.12
C PRO A 95 -14.26 -6.51 2.59
N MET A 96 -13.37 -6.02 1.73
CA MET A 96 -12.03 -5.60 2.14
C MET A 96 -12.10 -4.47 3.17
N ASN A 97 -12.90 -3.44 2.92
CA ASN A 97 -13.12 -2.34 3.85
C ASN A 97 -13.74 -2.81 5.16
N LYS A 98 -14.71 -3.73 5.11
CA LYS A 98 -15.36 -4.28 6.30
C LYS A 98 -14.41 -5.15 7.12
N LEU A 99 -13.55 -5.94 6.49
CA LEU A 99 -12.50 -6.71 7.17
C LEU A 99 -11.46 -5.80 7.80
N ALA A 100 -11.05 -4.74 7.10
CA ALA A 100 -10.15 -3.72 7.66
C ALA A 100 -10.77 -3.04 8.88
N GLU A 101 -12.06 -2.67 8.82
CA GLU A 101 -12.77 -2.06 9.96
C GLU A 101 -12.92 -3.03 11.15
N LEU A 102 -13.20 -4.32 10.89
CA LEU A 102 -13.26 -5.35 11.93
C LEU A 102 -11.90 -5.60 12.59
N LYS A 103 -10.80 -5.59 11.81
CA LYS A 103 -9.44 -5.66 12.35
C LYS A 103 -9.14 -4.45 13.23
N LYS A 104 -9.46 -3.23 12.78
CA LYS A 104 -9.30 -1.98 13.55
C LYS A 104 -10.07 -2.01 14.88
N LYS A 105 -11.31 -2.52 14.89
CA LYS A 105 -12.11 -2.63 16.12
C LYS A 105 -11.61 -3.70 17.11
N ARG A 106 -10.99 -4.78 16.63
CA ARG A 106 -10.46 -5.86 17.49
C ARG A 106 -9.15 -5.48 18.18
N LEU A 107 -8.38 -4.57 17.61
CA LEU A 107 -7.05 -4.22 18.12
C LEU A 107 -7.03 -3.02 19.08
N GLY A 108 -8.15 -2.29 19.25
CA GLY A 108 -8.33 -1.28 20.31
C GLY A 108 -7.33 -0.11 20.31
N VAL A 109 -6.48 -0.02 19.30
CA VAL A 109 -5.42 0.94 19.07
C VAL A 109 -5.40 1.18 17.58
N GLU A 110 -5.08 2.39 17.15
CA GLU A 110 -4.76 2.76 15.77
C GLU A 110 -3.79 1.72 15.19
N ALA A 111 -4.34 0.70 14.52
CA ALA A 111 -3.56 -0.39 13.98
C ALA A 111 -2.86 0.14 12.73
N GLU A 112 -1.64 0.63 12.97
CA GLU A 112 -0.55 0.72 12.01
C GLU A 112 -0.64 -0.49 11.07
N GLU A 113 -0.63 -0.18 9.77
CA GLU A 113 -0.97 -1.07 8.66
C GLU A 113 -0.48 -2.50 8.87
N ALA A 114 -1.45 -3.40 9.08
CA ALA A 114 -1.29 -4.80 8.73
C ALA A 114 -1.83 -5.03 7.30
N GLU A 115 -1.41 -4.17 6.36
CA GLU A 115 -0.86 -4.74 5.12
C GLU A 115 0.38 -5.53 5.57
N GLU A 116 0.68 -6.68 4.99
CA GLU A 116 1.94 -7.37 5.30
C GLU A 116 3.06 -6.35 5.08
N LEU A 117 3.55 -5.77 6.18
CA LEU A 117 4.59 -4.76 6.14
C LEU A 117 5.71 -5.40 5.31
N PRO A 118 6.21 -4.74 4.26
CA PRO A 118 7.39 -5.23 3.56
C PRO A 118 8.44 -5.60 4.60
N ASP A 119 9.15 -6.73 4.44
CA ASP A 119 10.05 -7.28 5.46
C ASP A 119 10.91 -6.19 6.13
N ASP A 120 11.36 -5.20 5.35
CA ASP A 120 12.10 -4.04 5.83
C ASP A 120 11.37 -3.22 6.90
N GLN A 121 10.07 -2.94 6.72
CA GLN A 121 9.28 -2.20 7.70
C GLN A 121 9.02 -3.02 8.98
N HIS A 122 8.87 -4.34 8.87
CA HIS A 122 8.78 -5.24 10.03
C HIS A 122 10.10 -5.22 10.82
N LEU A 123 11.23 -5.34 10.13
CA LEU A 123 12.55 -5.24 10.73
C LEU A 123 12.78 -3.87 11.38
N LEU A 124 12.33 -2.78 10.76
CA LEU A 124 12.43 -1.44 11.33
C LEU A 124 11.57 -1.29 12.60
N ALA A 125 10.39 -1.92 12.66
CA ALA A 125 9.56 -1.96 13.85
C ALA A 125 10.26 -2.73 14.98
N GLU A 126 10.83 -3.92 14.69
CA GLU A 126 11.63 -4.67 15.65
C GLU A 126 12.84 -3.87 16.15
N ILE A 127 13.58 -3.21 15.25
CA ILE A 127 14.73 -2.37 15.61
C ILE A 127 14.29 -1.20 16.49
N ARG A 128 13.17 -0.53 16.17
CA ARG A 128 12.61 0.56 16.99
C ARG A 128 12.32 0.07 18.40
N ASP A 129 11.71 -1.09 18.52
CA ASP A 129 11.29 -1.64 19.81
C ASP A 129 12.52 -2.05 20.65
N LEU A 130 13.52 -2.69 20.03
CA LEU A 130 14.82 -3.00 20.66
C LEU A 130 15.58 -1.73 21.09
N LEU A 131 15.55 -0.66 20.28
CA LEU A 131 16.17 0.61 20.64
C LEU A 131 15.45 1.30 21.80
N LYS A 132 14.12 1.18 21.86
CA LYS A 132 13.31 1.72 22.95
C LYS A 132 13.55 0.98 24.26
N GLU A 133 13.67 -0.35 24.21
CA GLU A 133 14.05 -1.19 25.34
C GLU A 133 15.43 -0.81 25.86
N ARG A 134 16.43 -0.70 24.97
CA ARG A 134 17.79 -0.24 25.32
C ARG A 134 17.83 1.19 25.87
N ALA A 135 17.01 2.09 25.35
CA ALA A 135 16.90 3.45 25.87
C ALA A 135 16.30 3.47 27.29
N GLY A 136 15.32 2.61 27.56
CA GLY A 136 14.76 2.42 28.90
C GLY A 136 15.74 1.81 29.91
N GLU A 137 16.59 0.88 29.48
CA GLU A 137 17.65 0.29 30.33
C GLU A 137 18.70 1.33 30.78
N LEU A 138 18.91 2.39 30.00
CA LEU A 138 19.84 3.49 30.34
C LEU A 138 19.24 4.51 31.31
N GLU A 139 17.92 4.47 31.54
CA GLU A 139 17.20 5.37 32.44
C GLU A 139 16.96 4.77 33.84
N GLU A 140 17.13 3.46 34.05
CA GLU A 140 17.11 2.86 35.39
C GLU A 140 18.41 3.21 36.17
N PRO A 141 18.33 3.93 37.30
CA PRO A 141 19.50 4.39 38.02
C PRO A 141 20.09 3.24 38.83
N SER A 142 21.07 2.53 38.25
CA SER A 142 21.99 1.71 39.04
C SER A 142 22.92 2.63 39.84
N GLY A 143 22.36 3.15 40.94
CA GLY A 143 23.13 3.77 42.00
C GLY A 143 24.07 2.73 42.59
N ARG A 144 25.38 2.89 42.33
CA ARG A 144 26.52 2.61 43.21
C ARG A 144 27.80 2.53 42.38
N HIS A 145 28.33 3.69 41.99
CA HIS A 145 29.78 3.83 41.86
C HIS A 145 30.25 4.74 42.99
N SER A 146 30.66 4.13 44.10
CA SER A 146 31.38 4.81 45.17
C SER A 146 32.75 5.25 44.63
N VAL A 147 32.93 6.55 44.50
CA VAL A 147 34.24 7.19 44.28
C VAL A 147 35.07 6.97 45.55
N PRO A 148 36.34 6.54 45.48
CA PRO A 148 37.19 6.51 46.67
C PRO A 148 37.51 7.95 47.07
N GLU A 149 37.19 8.27 48.32
CA GLU A 149 37.44 9.56 48.96
C GLU A 149 38.95 9.77 49.18
N THR A 150 39.57 10.67 48.42
CA THR A 150 40.94 11.13 48.68
C THR A 150 40.87 12.50 49.36
N ALA A 151 41.06 12.54 50.67
CA ALA A 151 41.18 13.78 51.44
C ALA A 151 42.58 14.40 51.29
N PRO A 152 42.73 15.75 51.37
CA PRO A 152 44.01 16.43 51.29
C PRO A 152 44.61 16.65 52.69
N GLN A 153 45.93 16.50 52.84
CA GLN A 153 46.65 17.07 53.98
C GLN A 153 47.91 17.80 53.51
N ALA A 154 48.06 19.00 54.07
CA ALA A 154 48.97 20.04 53.69
C ALA A 154 50.30 19.99 54.47
N GLY A 155 51.37 20.40 53.79
CA GLY A 155 52.44 21.26 54.30
C GLY A 155 53.44 20.69 55.31
N THR A 156 54.73 20.68 54.93
CA THR A 156 55.82 21.41 55.61
C THR A 156 57.04 21.47 54.69
N ALA A 157 57.65 22.66 54.64
CA ALA A 157 58.91 22.96 53.97
C ALA A 157 60.11 22.37 54.73
N ASP A 158 61.16 21.94 54.01
CA ASP A 158 62.56 22.36 54.24
C ASP A 158 63.48 21.86 53.10
N GLY A 159 64.46 22.67 52.68
CA GLY A 159 65.50 22.29 51.70
C GLY A 159 66.72 21.65 52.38
N PRO A 160 67.94 21.64 51.78
CA PRO A 160 68.35 21.95 50.42
C PRO A 160 69.06 20.76 49.72
N GLY A 161 69.30 20.90 48.41
CA GLY A 161 70.07 19.95 47.60
C GLY A 161 71.57 20.00 47.88
N ALA A 162 72.15 18.82 48.13
CA ALA A 162 73.56 18.48 47.95
C ALA A 162 73.62 17.52 46.74
N GLU A 163 74.27 17.92 45.65
CA GLU A 163 75.66 17.57 45.30
C GLU A 163 75.90 16.10 44.91
N ASP A 164 76.78 15.95 43.92
CA ASP A 164 77.35 14.74 43.31
C ASP A 164 76.47 13.94 42.34
N GLY A 165 76.87 13.64 41.09
CA GLY A 165 78.19 13.65 40.47
C GLY A 165 78.66 12.22 40.18
N LYS A 166 78.43 11.72 38.95
CA LYS A 166 79.27 10.76 38.19
C LYS A 166 78.46 10.18 37.02
N ASN A 167 78.79 10.45 35.75
CA ASN A 167 79.89 9.88 34.95
C ASN A 167 79.90 8.34 34.93
N SER A 168 79.45 7.75 33.81
CA SER A 168 80.34 7.10 32.83
C SER A 168 79.60 6.79 31.53
#